data_AF-A0AAJ0QW80-F1
#
_entry.id   AF-A0AAJ0QW80-F1
#
_cell.length_a   1.000
_cell.length_b   1.000
_cell.length_c   1.000
_cell.angle_alpha   90.00
_cell.angle_beta   90.00
_cell.angle_gamma   90.00
#
_symmetry.space_group_name_H-M   'P 1'
#
loop_
_entity.id
_entity.type
_entity.pdbx_description
1 polymer ?
#
loop_
_entity_poly.entity_id
_entity_poly.type
_entity_poly.pdbx_seq_one_letter_code
_entity_poly.pdbx_strand_id
1 'polypeptide(L)'
;MADVILNVEGTPLSGLATLVNWFSAAITWAGGLDPNSYPHDSLAGAHSLSTQGSAQFNSQFPMGVPTTSCGEGAYQEKGIYMYSFSGNKALTNPLDPFDIALTGSSLVVDPFGDNDGLVSRCSAKFGKTIRDDYNWNHLDEVNQVMGIRSIFAADPVSVYRQHANRLKLQGL
;
A
#
# COMPACT_ATOMS: atom_id res chain seq x y z
N MET A 1 -5.08 -9.10 -3.38
CA MET A 1 -4.04 -9.41 -4.38
C MET A 1 -3.08 -10.51 -3.94
N ALA A 2 -2.45 -10.41 -2.76
CA ALA A 2 -1.41 -11.36 -2.33
C ALA A 2 -1.86 -12.84 -2.35
N ASP A 3 -3.10 -13.14 -1.93
CA ASP A 3 -3.63 -14.51 -2.02
C ASP A 3 -3.67 -15.05 -3.46
N VAL A 4 -3.92 -14.18 -4.45
CA VAL A 4 -3.89 -14.59 -5.86
C VAL A 4 -2.47 -14.79 -6.36
N ILE A 5 -1.51 -13.93 -5.96
CA ILE A 5 -0.08 -14.11 -6.31
C ILE A 5 0.41 -15.49 -5.84
N LEU A 6 0.06 -15.88 -4.60
CA LEU A 6 0.43 -17.18 -4.04
C LEU A 6 -0.23 -18.35 -4.76
N ASN A 7 -1.47 -18.19 -5.22
CA ASN A 7 -2.21 -19.25 -5.93
C ASN A 7 -1.81 -19.40 -7.41
N VAL A 8 -1.15 -18.40 -8.00
CA VAL A 8 -0.71 -18.40 -9.41
C VAL A 8 0.79 -18.51 -9.56
N GLU A 9 1.49 -18.88 -8.48
CA GLU A 9 2.92 -19.15 -8.46
C GLU A 9 3.29 -20.17 -9.55
N GLY A 10 4.30 -19.85 -10.36
CA GLY A 10 4.73 -20.68 -11.50
C GLY A 10 3.90 -20.52 -12.80
N THR A 11 2.93 -19.60 -12.85
CA THR A 11 2.16 -19.28 -14.07
C THR A 11 2.55 -17.93 -14.69
N PRO A 12 2.12 -17.60 -15.94
CA PRO A 12 2.34 -16.28 -16.54
C PRO A 12 1.75 -15.08 -15.75
N LEU A 13 0.79 -15.32 -14.85
CA LEU A 13 0.24 -14.31 -13.94
C LEU A 13 1.22 -13.92 -12.81
N SER A 14 2.36 -14.62 -12.67
CA SER A 14 3.51 -14.20 -11.85
C SER A 14 4.19 -12.91 -12.33
N GLY A 15 3.77 -12.35 -13.48
CA GLY A 15 4.31 -11.12 -14.03
C GLY A 15 4.33 -9.94 -13.04
N LEU A 16 3.35 -9.83 -12.13
CA LEU A 16 3.38 -8.80 -11.10
C LEU A 16 4.51 -9.03 -10.07
N ALA A 17 4.73 -10.26 -9.62
CA ALA A 17 5.83 -10.57 -8.69
C ALA A 17 7.19 -10.26 -9.32
N THR A 18 7.37 -10.60 -10.61
CA THR A 18 8.56 -10.23 -11.37
C THR A 18 8.72 -8.72 -11.49
N LEU A 19 7.63 -7.99 -11.79
CA LEU A 19 7.65 -6.52 -11.88
C LEU A 19 8.02 -5.88 -10.53
N VAL A 20 7.48 -6.38 -9.42
CA VAL A 20 7.80 -5.91 -8.07
C VAL A 20 9.26 -6.19 -7.72
N ASN A 21 9.78 -7.38 -8.03
CA ASN A 21 11.19 -7.71 -7.79
C ASN A 21 12.12 -6.79 -8.60
N TRP A 22 11.80 -6.56 -9.87
CA TRP A 22 12.55 -5.64 -10.73
C TRP A 22 12.51 -4.21 -10.19
N PHE A 23 11.33 -3.71 -9.81
CA PHE A 23 11.17 -2.37 -9.27
C PHE A 23 11.92 -2.19 -7.94
N SER A 24 11.87 -3.21 -7.07
CA SER A 24 12.63 -3.26 -5.82
C SER A 24 14.14 -3.19 -6.08
N ALA A 25 14.65 -3.96 -7.06
CA ALA A 25 16.06 -3.91 -7.46
C ALA A 25 16.47 -2.54 -8.03
N ALA A 26 15.60 -1.92 -8.83
CA ALA A 26 15.83 -0.58 -9.38
C ALA A 26 15.90 0.49 -8.28
N ILE A 27 15.02 0.42 -7.27
CA ILE A 27 15.07 1.32 -6.10
C ILE A 27 16.37 1.13 -5.31
N THR A 28 16.76 -0.12 -5.02
CA THR A 28 18.01 -0.43 -4.30
C THR A 28 19.21 0.15 -5.04
N TRP A 29 19.28 -0.06 -6.35
CA TRP A 29 20.32 0.52 -7.20
C TRP A 29 20.31 2.05 -7.18
N ALA A 30 19.15 2.68 -7.35
CA ALA A 30 19.01 4.14 -7.33
C ALA A 30 19.40 4.75 -5.97
N GLY A 31 19.25 4.00 -4.88
CA GLY A 31 19.72 4.35 -3.54
C GLY A 31 21.23 4.22 -3.34
N GLY A 32 21.99 3.79 -4.36
CA GLY A 32 23.44 3.59 -4.28
C GLY A 32 23.87 2.27 -3.64
N LEU A 33 22.96 1.31 -3.52
CA LEU A 33 23.20 -0.01 -2.96
C LEU A 33 23.34 -1.07 -4.07
N ASP A 34 24.08 -2.15 -3.81
CA ASP A 34 24.17 -3.29 -4.73
C ASP A 34 22.92 -4.17 -4.62
N PRO A 35 22.09 -4.29 -5.68
CA PRO A 35 20.89 -5.14 -5.66
C PRO A 35 21.19 -6.63 -5.46
N ASN A 36 22.42 -7.09 -5.75
CA ASN A 36 22.78 -8.50 -5.53
C ASN A 36 23.12 -8.80 -4.06
N SER A 37 23.37 -7.75 -3.28
CA SER A 37 23.64 -7.86 -1.85
C SER A 37 22.35 -7.96 -1.02
N TYR A 38 21.17 -7.71 -1.62
CA TYR A 38 19.87 -7.74 -0.96
C TYR A 38 18.87 -8.61 -1.73
N PRO A 39 18.29 -9.66 -1.11
CA PRO A 39 17.35 -10.53 -1.82
C PRO A 39 16.03 -9.79 -2.11
N HIS A 40 15.56 -9.91 -3.35
CA HIS A 40 14.30 -9.37 -3.82
C HIS A 40 13.29 -10.50 -4.01
N ASP A 41 12.46 -10.74 -2.99
CA ASP A 41 11.50 -11.85 -2.98
C ASP A 41 10.09 -11.36 -2.65
N SER A 42 9.40 -10.86 -3.67
CA SER A 42 8.00 -10.43 -3.56
C SER A 42 7.04 -11.57 -3.27
N LEU A 43 7.39 -12.83 -3.57
CA LEU A 43 6.56 -13.98 -3.28
C LEU A 43 6.62 -14.32 -1.78
N ALA A 44 7.81 -14.31 -1.19
CA ALA A 44 7.96 -14.38 0.26
C ALA A 44 7.20 -13.23 0.95
N GLY A 45 7.29 -12.02 0.40
CA GLY A 45 6.48 -10.88 0.84
C GLY A 45 4.97 -11.12 0.74
N ALA A 46 4.50 -11.79 -0.32
CA ALA A 46 3.10 -12.10 -0.51
C ALA A 46 2.55 -13.04 0.57
N HIS A 47 3.35 -13.93 1.15
CA HIS A 47 2.92 -14.73 2.31
C HIS A 47 2.53 -13.85 3.50
N SER A 48 3.32 -12.83 3.82
CA SER A 48 2.99 -11.88 4.89
C SER A 48 1.78 -11.00 4.56
N LEU A 49 1.63 -10.62 3.29
CA LEU A 49 0.55 -9.75 2.81
C LEU A 49 -0.76 -10.50 2.51
N SER A 50 -0.74 -11.83 2.47
CA SER A 50 -1.92 -12.66 2.28
C SER A 50 -2.97 -12.43 3.37
N THR A 51 -4.22 -12.76 3.08
CA THR A 51 -5.30 -12.67 4.09
C THR A 51 -4.96 -13.53 5.31
N GLN A 52 -4.40 -14.73 5.07
CA GLN A 52 -3.99 -15.63 6.14
C GLN A 52 -2.81 -15.06 6.96
N GLY A 53 -1.76 -14.59 6.28
CA GLY A 53 -0.55 -14.08 6.93
C GLY A 53 -0.82 -12.82 7.74
N SER A 54 -1.55 -11.87 7.17
CA SER A 54 -1.95 -10.64 7.85
C SER A 54 -2.86 -10.91 9.05
N ALA A 55 -3.82 -11.86 8.95
CA ALA A 55 -4.65 -12.27 10.08
C ALA A 55 -3.83 -12.90 11.22
N GLN A 56 -2.85 -13.75 10.89
CA GLN A 56 -1.94 -14.33 11.88
C GLN A 56 -1.11 -13.25 12.59
N PHE A 57 -0.59 -12.27 11.84
CA PHE A 57 0.14 -11.13 12.40
C PHE A 57 -0.75 -10.29 13.33
N ASN A 58 -1.95 -9.93 12.88
CA ASN A 58 -2.90 -9.12 13.65
C ASN A 58 -3.38 -9.83 14.92
N SER A 59 -3.43 -11.16 14.94
CA SER A 59 -3.76 -11.92 16.15
C SER A 59 -2.71 -11.80 17.25
N GLN A 60 -1.44 -11.61 16.86
CA GLN A 60 -0.31 -11.43 17.78
C GLN A 60 -0.12 -9.96 18.14
N PHE A 61 -0.43 -9.04 17.22
CA PHE A 61 -0.22 -7.60 17.36
C PHE A 61 -1.50 -6.82 17.00
N PRO A 62 -2.55 -6.87 17.83
CA PRO A 62 -3.88 -6.35 17.47
C PRO A 62 -4.05 -4.85 17.62
N MET A 63 -3.04 -4.15 18.15
CA MET A 63 -3.12 -2.73 18.49
C MET A 63 -3.44 -1.89 17.26
N GLY A 64 -4.44 -1.01 17.36
CA GLY A 64 -4.85 -0.15 16.24
C GLY A 64 -5.56 -0.87 15.08
N VAL A 65 -5.70 -2.19 15.10
CA VAL A 65 -6.45 -2.94 14.07
C VAL A 65 -7.96 -2.78 14.31
N PRO A 66 -8.77 -2.45 13.29
CA PRO A 66 -10.22 -2.37 13.42
C PRO A 66 -10.86 -3.71 13.84
N THR A 67 -11.90 -3.64 14.67
CA THR A 67 -12.71 -4.81 15.06
C THR A 67 -13.88 -5.07 14.12
N THR A 68 -14.17 -4.14 13.21
CA THR A 68 -15.18 -4.28 12.16
C THR A 68 -14.52 -4.17 10.79
N SER A 69 -15.14 -4.77 9.77
CA SER A 69 -14.52 -5.00 8.46
C SER A 69 -14.01 -3.76 7.73
N CYS A 70 -14.56 -2.57 7.99
CA CYS A 70 -14.14 -1.31 7.37
C CYS A 70 -14.18 -0.13 8.35
N GLY A 71 -14.22 -0.43 9.65
CA GLY A 71 -14.23 0.59 10.70
C GLY A 71 -12.83 1.14 10.97
N GLU A 72 -12.74 1.99 11.98
CA GLU A 72 -11.48 2.44 12.53
C GLU A 72 -11.03 1.54 13.70
N GLY A 73 -9.73 1.56 13.98
CA GLY A 73 -9.16 0.93 15.16
C GLY A 73 -9.12 1.89 16.35
N ALA A 74 -8.52 1.46 17.45
CA ALA A 74 -8.24 2.35 18.56
C ALA A 74 -7.27 3.47 18.11
N TYR A 75 -7.60 4.73 18.42
CA TYR A 75 -6.77 5.87 18.02
C TYR A 75 -5.49 5.98 18.86
N GLN A 76 -5.51 5.42 20.06
CA GLN A 76 -4.38 5.39 20.97
C GLN A 76 -4.46 4.16 21.87
N GLU A 77 -3.34 3.45 22.02
CA GLU A 77 -3.20 2.36 22.98
C GLU A 77 -1.80 2.39 23.59
N LYS A 78 -1.70 2.16 24.90
CA LYS A 78 -0.41 2.17 25.64
C LYS A 78 0.45 3.43 25.37
N GLY A 79 -0.20 4.58 25.16
CA GLY A 79 0.48 5.85 24.87
C GLY A 79 0.91 6.04 23.42
N ILE A 80 0.74 5.05 22.55
CA ILE A 80 1.09 5.12 21.12
C ILE A 80 -0.14 5.60 20.35
N TYR A 81 0.01 6.62 19.52
CA TYR A 81 -1.07 7.13 18.65
C TYR A 81 -1.02 6.42 17.29
N MET A 82 -2.17 5.97 16.80
CA MET A 82 -2.29 5.24 15.53
C MET A 82 -3.11 6.03 14.51
N TYR A 83 -2.58 6.14 13.30
CA TYR A 83 -3.21 6.82 12.17
C TYR A 83 -3.05 6.00 10.90
N SER A 84 -3.98 6.17 9.97
CA SER A 84 -3.82 5.70 8.59
C SER A 84 -4.34 6.73 7.60
N PHE A 85 -3.80 6.67 6.39
CA PHE A 85 -4.35 7.31 5.21
C PHE A 85 -3.94 6.52 3.96
N SER A 86 -4.81 6.47 2.96
CA SER A 86 -4.62 5.66 1.75
C SER A 86 -5.43 6.22 0.58
N GLY A 87 -5.13 5.76 -0.62
CA GLY A 87 -5.91 5.95 -1.83
C GLY A 87 -6.98 4.88 -2.07
N ASN A 88 -7.89 5.16 -3.01
CA ASN A 88 -8.84 4.16 -3.50
C ASN A 88 -9.05 4.21 -5.02
N LYS A 89 -7.99 4.60 -5.76
CA LYS A 89 -8.02 4.73 -7.21
C LYS A 89 -6.80 4.08 -7.84
N ALA A 90 -6.95 2.85 -8.31
CA ALA A 90 -5.87 2.12 -8.99
C ALA A 90 -5.38 2.76 -10.32
N LEU A 91 -6.24 3.52 -11.00
CA LEU A 91 -5.89 4.28 -12.21
C LEU A 91 -5.94 5.78 -11.90
N THR A 92 -4.80 6.46 -11.94
CA THR A 92 -4.69 7.90 -11.66
C THR A 92 -4.04 8.66 -12.80
N ASN A 93 -3.11 8.05 -13.53
CA ASN A 93 -2.47 8.61 -14.70
C ASN A 93 -2.32 7.56 -15.83
N PRO A 94 -3.09 7.67 -16.93
CA PRO A 94 -3.02 6.70 -18.03
C PRO A 94 -1.70 6.75 -18.83
N LEU A 95 -0.84 7.75 -18.59
CA LEU A 95 0.49 7.86 -19.20
C LEU A 95 1.57 7.18 -18.34
N ASP A 96 1.25 6.75 -17.12
CA ASP A 96 2.16 5.98 -16.28
C ASP A 96 2.00 4.48 -16.59
N PRO A 97 3.05 3.77 -17.05
CA PRO A 97 2.95 2.34 -17.34
C PRO A 97 2.70 1.48 -16.09
N PHE A 98 3.04 1.95 -14.89
CA PHE A 98 2.77 1.22 -13.64
C PHE A 98 1.30 1.26 -13.27
N ASP A 99 0.58 2.34 -13.59
CA ASP A 99 -0.87 2.43 -13.42
C ASP A 99 -1.62 1.33 -14.15
N ILE A 100 -1.15 0.91 -15.34
CA ILE A 100 -1.77 -0.18 -16.09
C ILE A 100 -1.68 -1.50 -15.31
N ALA A 101 -0.52 -1.78 -14.71
CA ALA A 101 -0.32 -2.98 -13.90
C ALA A 101 -1.20 -2.95 -12.64
N LEU A 102 -1.25 -1.81 -11.94
CA LEU A 102 -2.08 -1.61 -10.74
C LEU A 102 -3.58 -1.69 -11.05
N THR A 103 -3.99 -1.12 -12.18
CA THR A 103 -5.38 -1.23 -12.67
C THR A 103 -5.74 -2.68 -12.98
N GLY A 104 -4.81 -3.42 -13.60
CA GLY A 104 -4.98 -4.85 -13.87
C GLY A 104 -5.16 -5.68 -12.60
N SER A 105 -4.42 -5.37 -11.53
CA SER A 105 -4.55 -6.06 -10.24
C SER A 105 -5.76 -5.59 -9.41
N SER A 106 -6.28 -4.39 -9.66
CA SER A 106 -7.39 -3.80 -8.90
C SER A 106 -8.63 -4.68 -8.84
N LEU A 107 -9.03 -5.29 -9.95
CA LEU A 107 -10.21 -6.17 -10.03
C LEU A 107 -10.09 -7.42 -9.15
N VAL A 108 -8.86 -7.85 -8.87
CA VAL A 108 -8.56 -8.99 -8.01
C VAL A 108 -8.54 -8.57 -6.54
N VAL A 109 -8.21 -7.32 -6.24
CA VAL A 109 -8.22 -6.77 -4.87
C VAL A 109 -9.63 -6.50 -4.41
N ASP A 110 -10.39 -5.76 -5.22
CA ASP A 110 -11.79 -5.47 -4.98
C ASP A 110 -12.50 -5.34 -6.33
N PRO A 111 -13.44 -6.25 -6.67
CA PRO A 111 -14.20 -6.20 -7.92
C PRO A 111 -14.98 -4.89 -8.12
N PHE A 112 -15.27 -4.14 -7.05
CA PHE A 112 -15.95 -2.85 -7.10
C PHE A 112 -14.99 -1.66 -7.28
N GLY A 113 -13.68 -1.89 -7.29
CA GLY A 113 -12.66 -0.87 -7.54
C GLY A 113 -12.40 0.08 -6.37
N ASP A 114 -12.79 -0.26 -5.13
CA ASP A 114 -12.51 0.53 -3.92
C ASP A 114 -11.13 0.15 -3.33
N ASN A 115 -10.08 0.35 -4.14
CA ASN A 115 -8.70 -0.03 -3.81
C ASN A 115 -7.66 0.80 -4.56
N ASP A 116 -6.42 0.79 -4.08
CA ASP A 116 -5.28 1.50 -4.66
C ASP A 116 -4.54 0.70 -5.75
N GLY A 117 -5.07 -0.46 -6.15
CA GLY A 117 -4.45 -1.41 -7.07
C GLY A 117 -3.85 -2.64 -6.39
N LEU A 118 -3.42 -2.55 -5.12
CA LEU A 118 -2.84 -3.68 -4.36
C LEU A 118 -3.57 -3.97 -3.04
N VAL A 119 -4.08 -2.93 -2.37
CA VAL A 119 -4.70 -2.97 -1.05
C VAL A 119 -6.10 -2.33 -1.14
N SER A 120 -7.11 -3.01 -0.56
CA SER A 120 -8.46 -2.45 -0.50
C SER A 120 -8.55 -1.36 0.55
N ARG A 121 -9.45 -0.39 0.34
CA ARG A 121 -9.65 0.73 1.27
C ARG A 121 -9.90 0.28 2.71
N CYS A 122 -10.69 -0.79 2.87
CA CYS A 122 -10.99 -1.36 4.18
C CYS A 122 -9.79 -2.08 4.81
N SER A 123 -8.94 -2.73 4.01
CA SER A 123 -7.72 -3.38 4.51
C SER A 123 -6.65 -2.38 4.96
N ALA A 124 -6.67 -1.15 4.44
CA ALA A 124 -5.74 -0.07 4.81
C ALA A 124 -6.10 0.67 6.11
N LYS A 125 -7.18 0.25 6.80
CA LYS A 125 -7.63 0.85 8.05
C LYS A 125 -6.72 0.51 9.22
N PHE A 126 -6.19 1.54 9.90
CA PHE A 126 -5.39 1.38 11.10
C PHE A 126 -5.51 2.62 11.99
N GLY A 127 -5.91 2.44 13.25
CA GLY A 127 -6.20 3.51 14.18
C GLY A 127 -7.19 4.52 13.61
N LYS A 128 -6.86 5.81 13.73
CA LYS A 128 -7.66 6.90 13.16
C LYS A 128 -7.37 7.09 11.67
N THR A 129 -8.36 6.84 10.83
CA THR A 129 -8.33 7.18 9.41
C THR A 129 -8.34 8.70 9.25
N ILE A 130 -7.25 9.27 8.76
CA ILE A 130 -7.19 10.68 8.37
C ILE A 130 -7.99 10.88 7.08
N ARG A 131 -7.76 10.01 6.10
CA ARG A 131 -8.49 9.94 4.82
C ARG A 131 -8.10 8.68 4.06
N ASP A 132 -9.06 7.98 3.47
CA ASP A 132 -8.88 6.69 2.79
C ASP A 132 -9.42 6.70 1.34
N ASP A 133 -9.78 7.87 0.83
CA ASP A 133 -10.36 8.08 -0.51
C ASP A 133 -9.54 9.11 -1.32
N TYR A 134 -8.23 9.17 -1.10
CA TYR A 134 -7.38 9.95 -2.00
C TYR A 134 -7.45 9.37 -3.41
N ASN A 135 -7.40 10.25 -4.42
CA ASN A 135 -7.26 9.83 -5.81
C ASN A 135 -5.81 9.38 -6.09
N TRP A 136 -5.42 8.31 -5.42
CA TRP A 136 -4.09 7.71 -5.42
C TRP A 136 -4.21 6.22 -5.70
N ASN A 137 -3.31 5.73 -6.54
CA ASN A 137 -2.93 4.32 -6.56
C ASN A 137 -1.81 4.07 -5.54
N HIS A 138 -1.39 2.80 -5.42
CA HIS A 138 -0.42 2.40 -4.40
C HIS A 138 0.96 3.10 -4.52
N LEU A 139 1.37 3.49 -5.74
CA LEU A 139 2.63 4.19 -5.96
C LEU A 139 2.50 5.70 -5.72
N ASP A 140 1.34 6.28 -6.03
CA ASP A 140 1.06 7.68 -5.74
C ASP A 140 1.20 7.97 -4.23
N GLU A 141 0.82 7.04 -3.36
CA GLU A 141 0.93 7.18 -1.89
C GLU A 141 2.35 7.53 -1.42
N VAL A 142 3.36 7.14 -2.20
CA VAL A 142 4.79 7.42 -1.94
C VAL A 142 5.40 8.32 -3.02
N ASN A 143 4.55 9.07 -3.75
CA ASN A 143 4.94 9.98 -4.82
C ASN A 143 5.76 9.30 -5.93
N GLN A 144 5.44 8.04 -6.21
CA GLN A 144 6.02 7.27 -7.30
C GLN A 144 5.02 7.12 -8.48
N VAL A 145 5.49 7.03 -9.72
CA VAL A 145 6.91 7.05 -10.10
C VAL A 145 7.39 8.48 -10.38
N MET A 146 8.47 8.91 -9.72
CA MET A 146 9.08 10.24 -9.93
C MET A 146 8.09 11.43 -9.80
N GLY A 147 7.05 11.30 -8.99
CA GLY A 147 6.02 12.31 -8.75
C GLY A 147 4.95 12.44 -9.83
N ILE A 148 4.92 11.52 -10.80
CA ILE A 148 3.85 11.41 -11.79
C ILE A 148 2.62 10.84 -11.08
N ARG A 149 1.51 11.58 -11.14
CA ARG A 149 0.22 11.23 -10.52
C ARG A 149 -0.91 11.95 -11.22
N SER A 150 -2.16 11.68 -10.85
CA SER A 150 -3.30 12.47 -11.37
C SER A 150 -3.13 13.97 -11.07
N ILE A 151 -3.37 14.83 -12.05
CA ILE A 151 -3.29 16.30 -11.87
C ILE A 151 -4.27 16.85 -10.84
N PHE A 152 -5.35 16.10 -10.54
CA PHE A 152 -6.34 16.44 -9.53
C PHE A 152 -6.17 15.66 -8.22
N ALA A 153 -5.13 14.83 -8.11
CA ALA A 153 -4.81 14.15 -6.86
C ALA A 153 -4.30 15.14 -5.82
N ALA A 154 -4.56 14.86 -4.54
CA ALA A 154 -3.86 15.53 -3.46
C ALA A 154 -2.35 15.26 -3.58
N ASP A 155 -1.52 16.22 -3.21
CA ASP A 155 -0.07 16.06 -3.22
C ASP A 155 0.39 15.18 -2.05
N PRO A 156 0.96 13.97 -2.29
CA PRO A 156 1.42 13.08 -1.23
C PRO A 156 2.42 13.78 -0.32
N VAL A 157 3.36 14.55 -0.89
CA VAL A 157 4.34 15.32 -0.11
C VAL A 157 3.65 16.30 0.83
N SER A 158 2.65 17.03 0.34
CA SER A 158 1.84 17.92 1.17
C SER A 158 1.05 17.17 2.24
N VAL A 159 0.52 15.98 1.96
CA VAL A 159 -0.21 15.17 2.94
C VAL A 159 0.71 14.70 4.07
N TYR A 160 1.91 14.20 3.77
CA TYR A 160 2.90 13.88 4.79
C TYR A 160 3.29 15.10 5.63
N ARG A 161 3.48 16.28 5.00
CA ARG A 161 3.76 17.53 5.73
C ARG A 161 2.61 17.94 6.66
N GLN A 162 1.38 17.80 6.21
CA GLN A 162 0.20 18.05 7.04
C GLN A 162 0.09 17.06 8.20
N HIS A 163 0.43 15.79 7.96
CA HIS A 163 0.47 14.78 9.00
C HIS A 163 1.56 15.06 10.04
N ALA A 164 2.77 15.44 9.62
CA ALA A 164 3.83 15.88 10.52
C ALA A 164 3.40 17.09 11.37
N ASN A 165 2.69 18.06 10.78
CA ASN A 165 2.15 19.19 11.53
C ASN A 165 1.03 18.76 12.50
N ARG A 166 0.21 17.77 12.15
CA ARG A 166 -0.79 17.17 13.06
C ARG A 166 -0.13 16.59 14.31
N LEU A 167 0.95 15.82 14.12
CA LEU A 167 1.71 15.22 15.23
C LEU A 167 2.34 16.31 16.11
N LYS A 168 2.97 17.33 15.50
CA LYS A 168 3.53 18.48 16.22
C LYS A 168 2.48 19.20 17.08
N LEU A 169 1.27 19.42 16.55
CA LEU A 169 0.17 20.07 17.28
C LEU A 169 -0.38 19.21 18.42
N GLN A 170 -0.09 17.91 18.42
CA GLN A 170 -0.40 16.98 19.51
C GLN A 170 0.74 16.85 20.52
N GLY A 171 1.88 17.52 20.31
CA GLY A 171 3.05 17.44 21.17
C GLY A 171 3.93 16.21 20.91
N LEU A 172 3.85 15.62 19.72
CA LEU A 172 4.69 14.50 19.24
C LEU A 172 5.81 14.97 18.31
#